data_AF-A0AAV6ALH5-F1
#
_entry.id   AF-A0AAV6ALH5-F1
#
_cell.length_a   1.000
_cell.length_b   1.000
_cell.length_c   1.000
_cell.angle_alpha   90.00
_cell.angle_beta   90.00
_cell.angle_gamma   90.00
#
_symmetry.space_group_name_H-M   'P 1'
#
loop_
_entity.id
_entity.type
_entity.pdbx_description
1 polymer ?
#
loop_
_entity_poly.entity_id
_entity_poly.type
_entity_poly.pdbx_seq_one_letter_code
_entity_poly.pdbx_strand_id
1 'polypeptide(L)'
;MPTPEHAVSQQGLSVLRSRIDAIDAEIHRLLIDRSEIIDQLIAVKRTDEPGAAFRPAREASMMHALVDRHRGHLPIVTVEHLWREIISTFTWLQAPFTVHVATGDAAETRDVARFYFGFTVP
;
A
#
# COMPACT_ATOMS: atom_id res chain seq x y z
N MET A 1 -10.16 43.34 -12.86
CA MET A 1 -11.15 42.45 -12.22
C MET A 1 -11.09 41.10 -12.94
N PRO A 2 -11.04 39.96 -12.24
CA PRO A 2 -11.09 38.67 -12.91
C PRO A 2 -12.47 38.52 -13.60
N THR A 3 -12.46 38.11 -14.87
CA THR A 3 -13.69 37.84 -15.63
C THR A 3 -14.44 36.64 -15.03
N PRO A 4 -15.78 36.60 -15.13
CA PRO A 4 -16.63 35.58 -14.50
C PRO A 4 -16.27 34.14 -14.90
N GLU A 5 -15.69 33.95 -16.08
CA GLU A 5 -15.21 32.66 -16.58
C GLU A 5 -14.07 32.05 -15.73
N HIS A 6 -13.16 32.88 -15.22
CA HIS A 6 -12.08 32.43 -14.34
C HIS A 6 -12.57 32.05 -12.95
N ALA A 7 -13.58 32.74 -12.41
CA ALA A 7 -14.15 32.42 -11.11
C ALA A 7 -14.87 31.05 -11.12
N VAL A 8 -15.60 30.74 -12.20
CA VAL A 8 -16.25 29.43 -12.40
C VAL A 8 -15.21 28.30 -12.52
N SER A 9 -14.07 28.53 -13.18
CA SER A 9 -12.97 27.55 -13.24
C SER A 9 -12.27 27.32 -11.89
N GLN A 10 -12.14 28.37 -11.06
CA GLN A 10 -11.53 28.25 -9.73
C GLN A 10 -12.47 27.55 -8.74
N GLN A 11 -13.78 27.83 -8.82
CA GLN A 11 -14.81 27.12 -8.06
C GLN A 11 -14.80 25.62 -8.42
N GLY A 12 -14.74 25.29 -9.72
CA GLY A 12 -14.65 23.90 -10.18
C GLY A 12 -13.37 23.20 -9.71
N LEU A 13 -12.22 23.86 -9.78
CA LEU A 13 -10.95 23.33 -9.27
C LEU A 13 -10.98 23.08 -7.76
N SER A 14 -11.58 24.00 -6.99
CA SER A 14 -11.76 23.86 -5.54
C SER A 14 -12.59 22.62 -5.21
N VAL A 15 -13.72 22.42 -5.90
CA VAL A 15 -14.58 21.25 -5.71
C VAL A 15 -13.85 19.94 -6.02
N LEU A 16 -13.06 19.90 -7.09
CA LEU A 16 -12.26 18.71 -7.43
C LEU A 16 -11.20 18.40 -6.37
N ARG A 17 -10.53 19.42 -5.83
CA ARG A 17 -9.54 19.25 -4.75
C ARG A 17 -10.17 18.74 -3.46
N SER A 18 -11.29 19.33 -3.03
CA SER A 18 -12.01 18.85 -1.85
C SER A 18 -12.46 17.40 -2.00
N ARG A 19 -12.78 16.95 -3.22
CA ARG A 19 -13.09 15.54 -3.48
C ARG A 19 -11.86 14.63 -3.35
N ILE A 20 -10.68 15.08 -3.78
CA ILE A 20 -9.42 14.35 -3.57
C ILE A 20 -9.12 14.26 -2.07
N ASP A 21 -9.19 15.38 -1.35
CA ASP A 21 -8.93 15.42 0.09
C ASP A 21 -9.85 14.46 0.86
N ALA A 22 -11.13 14.39 0.48
CA ALA A 22 -12.09 13.45 1.08
C ALA A 22 -11.75 11.98 0.79
N ILE A 23 -11.25 11.67 -0.42
CA ILE A 23 -10.80 10.32 -0.78
C ILE A 23 -9.54 9.97 0.03
N ASP A 24 -8.59 10.89 0.14
CA ASP A 24 -7.33 10.66 0.87
C ASP A 24 -7.59 10.45 2.37
N ALA A 25 -8.51 11.22 2.96
CA ALA A 25 -8.94 11.02 4.34
C ALA A 25 -9.55 9.63 4.55
N GLU A 26 -10.37 9.15 3.62
CA GLU A 26 -10.97 7.82 3.68
C GLU A 26 -9.93 6.70 3.49
N ILE A 27 -8.97 6.87 2.58
CA ILE A 27 -7.86 5.92 2.41
C ILE A 27 -7.06 5.82 3.72
N HIS A 28 -6.70 6.95 4.33
CA HIS A 28 -5.97 6.97 5.59
C HIS A 28 -6.77 6.26 6.69
N ARG A 29 -8.05 6.59 6.84
CA ARG A 29 -8.94 5.94 7.82
C ARG A 29 -8.99 4.42 7.62
N LEU A 30 -9.19 3.94 6.39
CA LEU A 30 -9.20 2.51 6.07
C LEU A 30 -7.87 1.81 6.35
N LEU A 31 -6.74 2.50 6.18
CA LEU A 31 -5.42 1.96 6.54
C LEU A 31 -5.25 1.83 8.05
N ILE A 32 -5.73 2.80 8.83
CA ILE A 32 -5.73 2.74 10.30
C ILE A 32 -6.65 1.60 10.78
N ASP A 33 -7.89 1.50 10.29
CA ASP A 33 -8.79 0.39 10.63
C ASP A 33 -8.15 -0.98 10.31
N ARG A 34 -7.46 -1.08 9.16
CA ARG A 34 -6.74 -2.30 8.79
C ARG A 34 -5.64 -2.63 9.79
N SER A 35 -4.94 -1.64 10.34
CA SER A 35 -3.90 -1.84 11.35
C SER A 35 -4.46 -2.41 12.65
N GLU A 36 -5.59 -1.89 13.11
CA GLU A 36 -6.27 -2.36 14.33
C GLU A 36 -6.72 -3.83 14.18
N ILE A 37 -7.19 -4.21 12.99
CA ILE A 37 -7.54 -5.61 12.68
C ILE A 37 -6.30 -6.52 12.73
N ILE A 38 -5.14 -6.04 12.29
CA ILE A 38 -3.88 -6.80 12.38
C ILE A 38 -3.47 -6.99 13.84
N ASP A 39 -3.59 -5.97 14.69
CA ASP A 39 -3.31 -6.09 16.12
C ASP A 39 -4.20 -7.14 16.80
N GLN A 40 -5.49 -7.15 16.46
CA GLN A 40 -6.43 -8.18 16.91
C GLN A 40 -6.04 -9.58 16.40
N LEU A 41 -5.63 -9.68 15.13
CA LEU A 41 -5.18 -10.93 14.52
C LEU A 41 -3.93 -11.49 15.23
N ILE A 42 -2.97 -10.62 15.58
CA ILE A 42 -1.78 -10.98 16.36
C ILE A 42 -2.20 -11.49 17.74
N ALA A 43 -3.10 -10.77 18.43
CA ALA A 43 -3.56 -11.16 19.75
C ALA A 43 -4.22 -12.55 19.77
N VAL A 44 -5.00 -12.88 18.73
CA VAL A 44 -5.65 -14.19 18.56
C VAL A 44 -4.66 -15.29 18.21
N LYS A 45 -3.64 -15.00 17.38
CA LYS A 45 -2.67 -15.98 16.87
C LYS A 45 -1.45 -16.20 17.76
N ARG A 46 -1.46 -15.75 19.03
CA ARG A 46 -0.37 -15.94 20.02
C ARG A 46 0.01 -17.39 20.36
N THR A 47 -0.51 -18.36 19.61
CA THR A 47 -0.17 -19.78 19.69
C THR A 47 0.35 -20.26 18.34
N ASP A 48 1.64 -20.59 18.35
CA ASP A 48 2.31 -21.60 17.52
C ASP A 48 2.92 -21.14 16.17
N GLU A 49 4.22 -20.86 16.27
CA GLU A 49 5.31 -20.90 15.28
C GLU A 49 5.85 -19.57 14.69
N PRO A 50 7.15 -19.26 14.93
CA PRO A 50 7.87 -18.19 14.25
C PRO A 50 8.07 -18.57 12.77
N GLY A 51 7.15 -18.11 11.93
CA GLY A 51 7.13 -18.41 10.49
C GLY A 51 5.75 -18.20 9.85
N ALA A 52 4.67 -18.20 10.64
CA ALA A 52 3.29 -18.10 10.16
C ALA A 52 2.90 -16.72 9.57
N ALA A 53 3.76 -15.71 9.70
CA ALA A 53 3.54 -14.34 9.21
C ALA A 53 3.69 -14.25 7.68
N PHE A 54 4.67 -14.95 7.10
CA PHE A 54 4.80 -15.05 5.65
C PHE A 54 3.80 -16.02 5.07
N ARG A 55 2.98 -15.55 4.14
CA ARG A 55 2.01 -16.39 3.42
C ARG A 55 2.07 -16.11 1.92
N PRO A 56 3.14 -16.53 1.22
CA PRO A 56 3.36 -16.18 -0.18
C PRO A 56 2.18 -16.53 -1.10
N ALA A 57 1.54 -17.68 -0.89
CA ALA A 57 0.35 -18.08 -1.66
C ALA A 57 -0.85 -17.13 -1.44
N ARG A 58 -1.02 -16.63 -0.21
CA ARG A 58 -2.07 -15.65 0.13
C ARG A 58 -1.77 -14.30 -0.52
N GLU A 59 -0.51 -13.85 -0.49
CA GLU A 59 -0.08 -12.61 -1.14
C GLU A 59 -0.28 -12.68 -2.65
N ALA A 60 0.14 -13.76 -3.29
CA ALA A 60 -0.09 -13.99 -4.72
C ALA A 60 -1.59 -13.94 -5.07
N SER A 61 -2.43 -14.59 -4.26
CA SER A 61 -3.89 -14.55 -4.45
C SER A 61 -4.46 -13.15 -4.29
N MET A 62 -3.95 -12.35 -3.35
CA MET A 62 -4.33 -10.94 -3.20
C MET A 62 -3.93 -10.11 -4.42
N MET A 63 -2.73 -10.35 -4.97
CA MET A 63 -2.24 -9.63 -6.15
C MET A 63 -3.06 -9.99 -7.39
N HIS A 64 -3.39 -11.26 -7.62
CA HIS A 64 -4.29 -11.67 -8.70
C HIS A 64 -5.66 -11.00 -8.58
N ALA A 65 -6.28 -11.06 -7.39
CA ALA A 65 -7.57 -10.41 -7.17
C ALA A 65 -7.52 -8.89 -7.40
N LEU A 66 -6.37 -8.25 -7.11
CA LEU A 66 -6.15 -6.84 -7.35
C LEU A 66 -6.07 -6.52 -8.85
N VAL A 67 -5.36 -7.34 -9.62
CA VAL A 67 -5.30 -7.23 -11.09
C VAL A 67 -6.66 -7.47 -11.73
N ASP A 68 -7.37 -8.51 -11.32
CA ASP A 68 -8.67 -8.90 -11.91
C ASP A 68 -9.72 -7.79 -11.79
N ARG A 69 -9.75 -7.09 -10.64
CA ARG A 69 -10.68 -5.99 -10.36
C ARG A 69 -10.19 -4.62 -10.86
N HIS A 70 -8.95 -4.50 -11.32
CA HIS A 70 -8.36 -3.21 -11.67
C HIS A 70 -8.99 -2.63 -12.94
N ARG A 71 -9.45 -1.39 -12.87
CA ARG A 71 -10.07 -0.64 -13.98
C ARG A 71 -9.69 0.84 -13.88
N GLY A 72 -9.74 1.56 -14.99
CA GLY A 72 -9.45 3.00 -15.05
C GLY A 72 -8.05 3.31 -15.58
N HIS A 73 -7.57 4.53 -15.32
CA HIS A 73 -6.36 5.08 -15.94
C HIS A 73 -5.12 5.04 -15.06
N LEU A 74 -5.26 4.66 -13.78
CA LEU A 74 -4.11 4.52 -12.88
C LEU A 74 -3.29 3.29 -13.29
N PRO A 75 -1.97 3.38 -13.51
CA PRO A 75 -1.18 2.20 -13.86
C PRO A 75 -1.25 1.11 -12.77
N ILE A 76 -1.50 -0.13 -13.18
CA ILE A 76 -1.59 -1.28 -12.26
C ILE A 76 -0.34 -1.45 -11.39
N VAL A 77 0.84 -1.18 -11.94
CA VAL A 77 2.12 -1.27 -11.24
C VAL A 77 2.19 -0.34 -10.02
N THR A 78 1.53 0.81 -10.08
CA THR A 78 1.42 1.73 -8.93
C THR A 78 0.57 1.11 -7.83
N VAL A 79 -0.57 0.52 -8.20
CA VAL A 79 -1.47 -0.12 -7.23
C VAL A 79 -0.80 -1.35 -6.60
N GLU A 80 -0.10 -2.14 -7.41
CA GLU A 80 0.68 -3.29 -6.95
C GLU A 80 1.74 -2.87 -5.92
N HIS A 81 2.54 -1.86 -6.25
CA HIS A 81 3.59 -1.38 -5.34
C HIS A 81 3.02 -0.89 -4.00
N LEU A 82 1.94 -0.12 -4.01
CA LEU A 82 1.25 0.32 -2.80
C LEU A 82 0.75 -0.86 -1.96
N TRP A 83 0.16 -1.87 -2.60
CA TRP A 83 -0.32 -3.05 -1.90
C TRP A 83 0.80 -3.90 -1.30
N ARG A 84 1.93 -4.00 -2.00
CA ARG A 84 3.13 -4.68 -1.51
C ARG A 84 3.72 -3.97 -0.29
N GLU A 85 3.88 -2.65 -0.33
CA GLU A 85 4.30 -1.86 0.84
C GLU A 85 3.40 -2.11 2.05
N ILE A 86 2.08 -2.03 1.85
CA ILE A 86 1.09 -2.30 2.91
C ILE A 86 1.29 -3.71 3.47
N ILE A 87 1.32 -4.73 2.61
CA ILE A 87 1.47 -6.12 3.05
C ILE A 87 2.78 -6.31 3.82
N SER A 88 3.92 -5.89 3.26
CA SER A 88 5.23 -6.07 3.86
C SER A 88 5.37 -5.36 5.19
N THR A 89 4.84 -4.13 5.30
CA THR A 89 4.79 -3.38 6.57
C THR A 89 4.03 -4.15 7.64
N PHE A 90 2.83 -4.64 7.31
CA PHE A 90 2.02 -5.38 8.29
C PHE A 90 2.56 -6.79 8.59
N THR A 91 3.25 -7.43 7.65
CA THR A 91 3.98 -8.69 7.91
C THR A 91 5.14 -8.43 8.88
N TRP A 92 5.88 -7.33 8.70
CA TRP A 92 6.98 -6.95 9.57
C TRP A 92 6.50 -6.59 10.99
N LEU A 93 5.38 -5.88 11.12
CA LEU A 93 4.75 -5.59 12.43
C LEU A 93 4.33 -6.87 13.18
N GLN A 94 3.90 -7.90 12.45
CA GLN A 94 3.54 -9.21 13.03
C GLN A 94 4.78 -10.02 13.44
N ALA A 95 5.81 -10.03 12.59
CA ALA A 95 7.06 -10.75 12.82
C ALA A 95 8.20 -10.01 12.13
N PRO A 96 9.04 -9.25 12.88
CA PRO A 96 10.14 -8.50 12.29
C PRO A 96 11.10 -9.38 11.50
N PHE A 97 11.51 -8.92 10.32
CA PHE A 97 12.44 -9.59 9.43
C PHE A 97 13.33 -8.57 8.69
N THR A 98 14.39 -9.06 8.05
CA THR A 98 15.35 -8.27 7.27
C THR A 98 15.52 -8.90 5.89
N VAL A 99 15.63 -8.07 4.85
CA VAL A 99 15.85 -8.54 3.46
C VAL A 99 17.29 -8.29 3.05
N HIS A 100 18.03 -9.37 2.82
CA HIS A 100 19.39 -9.30 2.29
C HIS A 100 19.36 -9.44 0.77
N VAL A 101 19.94 -8.47 0.07
CA VAL A 101 20.08 -8.48 -1.39
C VAL A 101 21.48 -8.91 -1.81
N ALA A 102 21.59 -9.65 -2.91
CA ALA A 102 22.88 -10.11 -3.42
C ALA A 102 23.73 -8.94 -3.95
N THR A 103 25.06 -9.09 -3.93
CA THR A 103 26.07 -8.08 -4.28
C THR A 103 26.23 -7.84 -5.78
N GLY A 104 25.18 -8.01 -6.59
CA GLY A 104 25.17 -7.74 -8.03
C GLY A 104 25.12 -6.23 -8.32
N ASP A 105 24.45 -5.82 -9.40
CA ASP A 105 24.09 -4.40 -9.54
C ASP A 105 23.23 -3.98 -8.34
N ALA A 106 23.87 -3.26 -7.41
CA ALA A 106 23.28 -2.90 -6.14
C ALA A 106 22.09 -1.94 -6.33
N ALA A 107 22.02 -1.20 -7.44
CA ALA A 107 20.89 -0.31 -7.70
C ALA A 107 19.67 -1.11 -8.16
N GLU A 108 19.81 -1.97 -9.17
CA GLU A 108 18.71 -2.78 -9.69
C GLU A 108 18.15 -3.72 -8.63
N THR A 109 19.03 -4.41 -7.89
CA THR A 109 18.59 -5.37 -6.87
C THR A 109 17.88 -4.67 -5.71
N ARG A 110 18.32 -3.47 -5.34
CA ARG A 110 17.67 -2.64 -4.33
C ARG A 110 16.30 -2.15 -4.79
N ASP A 111 16.16 -1.77 -6.06
CA ASP A 111 14.90 -1.26 -6.58
C ASP A 111 13.85 -2.38 -6.68
N VAL A 112 14.25 -3.59 -7.07
CA VAL A 112 13.39 -4.79 -6.99
C VAL A 112 13.00 -5.12 -5.56
N ALA A 113 13.96 -5.09 -4.62
CA ALA A 113 13.67 -5.33 -3.22
C ALA A 113 12.66 -4.32 -2.65
N ARG A 114 12.83 -3.03 -2.97
CA ARG A 114 11.88 -1.98 -2.57
C ARG A 114 10.53 -2.14 -3.23
N PHE A 115 10.49 -2.53 -4.51
CA PHE A 115 9.22 -2.81 -5.17
C PHE A 115 8.44 -3.91 -4.44
N TYR A 116 9.15 -4.97 -4.00
CA TYR A 116 8.52 -6.15 -3.41
C TYR A 116 8.23 -6.03 -1.91
N PHE A 117 9.17 -5.48 -1.14
CA PHE A 117 9.15 -5.45 0.33
C PHE A 117 8.94 -4.05 0.92
N GLY A 118 8.89 -3.03 0.06
CA GLY A 118 8.66 -1.66 0.48
C GLY A 118 9.88 -0.99 1.11
N PHE A 119 9.62 0.05 1.89
CA PHE A 119 10.64 0.90 2.54
C PHE A 119 10.69 0.71 4.06
N THR A 120 9.68 0.07 4.66
CA THR A 120 9.64 -0.16 6.11
C THR A 120 10.54 -1.31 6.57
N VAL A 121 10.74 -2.31 5.71
CA VAL A 121 11.54 -3.50 6.03
C VAL A 121 13.04 -3.17 5.89
N PRO A 122 13.87 -3.45 6.91
CA PRO A 122 15.32 -3.21 6.87
C PRO A 122 16.08 -4.21 5.99
#